data_AF-A0A9X6JUF7-F1
#
_entry.id   AF-A0A9X6JUF7-F1
#
_cell.length_a   1.000
_cell.length_b   1.000
_cell.length_c   1.000
_cell.angle_alpha   90.00
_cell.angle_beta   90.00
_cell.angle_gamma   90.00
#
_symmetry.space_group_name_H-M   'P 1'
#
loop_
_entity.id
_entity.type
_entity.pdbx_description
1 polymer ?
#
loop_
_entity_poly.entity_id
_entity_poly.type
_entity_poly.pdbx_seq_one_letter_code
_entity_poly.pdbx_strand_id
1 'polypeptide(L)' 'MGDESASDKGWKELERHKICNVTQLTELLNVPQSTVSQHLSKMRGKILSSERKGLKMYYHIVNSKACQIVSVLSL' A
#
# COMPACT_ATOMS: atom_id res chain seq x y z
N MET A 1 8.79 -2.65 -28.53
CA MET A 1 8.90 -2.97 -27.09
C MET A 1 8.04 -1.94 -26.38
N GLY A 2 6.84 -2.35 -25.95
CA GLY A 2 5.74 -1.43 -25.63
C GLY A 2 5.99 -0.57 -24.40
N ASP A 3 5.53 0.67 -24.48
CA ASP A 3 5.33 1.62 -23.38
C ASP A 3 4.47 0.98 -22.29
N GLU A 4 5.11 0.38 -21.28
CA GLU A 4 4.44 -0.06 -20.06
C GLU A 4 4.19 1.19 -19.21
N SER A 5 2.93 1.64 -19.21
CA SER A 5 2.48 2.88 -18.57
C SER A 5 2.79 2.88 -17.08
N ALA A 6 3.27 4.01 -16.56
CA ALA A 6 3.69 4.18 -15.17
C ALA A 6 2.62 3.77 -14.13
N SER A 7 1.33 3.82 -14.52
CA SER A 7 0.20 3.39 -13.70
C SER A 7 0.18 1.89 -13.42
N ASP A 8 0.68 1.05 -14.33
CA ASP A 8 0.75 -0.42 -14.17
C ASP A 8 1.84 -0.84 -13.18
N LYS A 9 2.91 -0.04 -13.07
CA LYS A 9 4.03 -0.34 -12.16
C LYS A 9 3.64 -0.27 -10.69
N GLY A 10 2.76 0.66 -10.32
CA GLY A 10 2.38 0.89 -8.92
C GLY A 10 1.61 -0.27 -8.30
N TRP A 11 0.67 -0.85 -9.05
CA TRP A 11 -0.17 -1.94 -8.58
C TRP A 11 0.56 -3.29 -8.59
N LYS A 12 1.36 -3.54 -9.64
CA LYS A 12 2.29 -4.70 -9.69
C LYS A 12 3.26 -4.67 -8.53
N GLU A 13 3.80 -3.52 -8.15
CA GLU A 13 4.76 -3.44 -7.04
C GLU A 13 4.10 -3.70 -5.68
N LEU A 14 2.82 -3.35 -5.48
CA LEU A 14 2.09 -3.70 -4.25
C LEU A 14 1.68 -5.19 -4.19
N GLU A 15 1.36 -5.78 -5.34
CA GLU A 15 1.11 -7.22 -5.45
C GLU A 15 2.40 -8.03 -5.27
N ARG A 16 3.52 -7.50 -5.76
CA ARG A 16 4.84 -8.14 -5.75
C ARG A 16 5.62 -7.89 -4.44
N HIS A 17 5.52 -6.70 -3.88
CA HIS A 17 6.06 -6.33 -2.57
C HIS A 17 4.89 -6.23 -1.60
N LYS A 18 4.54 -7.37 -1.01
CA LYS A 18 3.50 -7.53 0.03
C LYS A 18 3.58 -6.54 1.21
N ILE A 19 4.59 -5.66 1.27
CA ILE A 19 4.98 -4.86 2.43
C ILE A 19 5.50 -3.48 1.95
N CYS A 20 4.83 -2.38 2.33
CA CYS A 20 5.24 -1.01 2.00
C CYS A 20 5.37 -0.12 3.24
N ASN A 21 6.32 0.83 3.24
CA ASN A 21 6.46 1.84 4.29
C ASN A 21 5.75 3.16 3.93
N VAL A 22 5.62 4.04 4.93
CA VAL A 22 4.91 5.33 4.78
C VAL A 22 5.51 6.21 3.69
N THR A 23 6.84 6.26 3.56
CA THR A 23 7.52 7.06 2.53
C THR A 23 7.21 6.54 1.13
N GLN A 24 7.28 5.23 0.92
CA GLN A 24 6.91 4.61 -0.37
C GLN A 24 5.46 4.89 -0.75
N LEU A 25 4.54 4.79 0.22
CA LEU A 25 3.12 5.08 -0.02
C LEU A 25 2.85 6.57 -0.27
N THR A 26 3.64 7.46 0.33
CA THR A 26 3.58 8.91 0.11
C THR A 26 3.99 9.25 -1.32
N GLU A 27 5.09 8.66 -1.79
CA GLU A 27 5.57 8.83 -3.17
C GLU A 27 4.60 8.24 -4.20
N LEU A 28 4.03 7.06 -3.92
CA LEU A 28 3.10 6.39 -4.82
C LEU A 28 1.76 7.13 -4.97
N LEU A 29 1.20 7.61 -3.85
CA LEU A 29 -0.12 8.24 -3.82
C LEU A 29 -0.07 9.75 -4.04
N ASN A 30 1.13 10.35 -4.01
CA ASN A 30 1.35 11.80 -4.14
C ASN A 30 0.48 12.66 -3.19
N VAL A 31 0.28 12.18 -1.96
CA VAL A 31 -0.44 12.89 -0.88
C VAL A 31 0.45 13.07 0.34
N PRO A 32 0.20 14.06 1.22
CA PRO A 32 1.08 14.33 2.35
C PRO A 32 1.31 13.12 3.26
N GLN A 33 2.55 12.96 3.76
CA GLN A 33 2.93 11.86 4.65
C GLN A 33 2.06 11.77 5.91
N SER A 34 1.60 12.92 6.44
CA SER A 34 0.68 12.98 7.58
C SER A 34 -0.67 12.33 7.25
N THR A 35 -1.21 12.60 6.04
CA THR A 35 -2.45 11.99 5.53
C THR A 35 -2.29 10.49 5.36
N VAL A 36 -1.20 10.03 4.75
CA VAL A 36 -0.88 8.60 4.61
C VAL A 36 -0.80 7.94 5.99
N SER A 37 -0.03 8.52 6.92
CA SER A 37 0.15 7.98 8.28
C SER A 37 -1.18 7.89 9.03
N GLN A 38 -2.05 8.90 8.87
CA GLN A 38 -3.35 8.93 9.51
C GLN A 38 -4.26 7.82 8.96
N HIS A 39 -4.29 7.62 7.63
CA HIS A 39 -5.05 6.53 7.01
C HIS A 39 -4.53 5.15 7.44
N LEU A 40 -3.21 4.94 7.40
CA LEU A 40 -2.59 3.70 7.84
C LEU A 40 -2.91 3.38 9.30
N SER A 41 -2.91 4.39 10.18
CA SER A 41 -3.26 4.21 11.59
C SER A 41 -4.71 3.78 11.78
N LYS A 42 -5.65 4.30 10.97
CA LYS A 42 -7.07 3.92 11.04
C LYS A 42 -7.32 2.49 10.55
N MET A 43 -6.53 2.02 9.58
CA MET A 43 -6.65 0.70 8.95
C MET A 43 -5.83 -0.40 9.66
N ARG A 44 -4.81 -0.01 10.43
CA ARG A 44 -3.99 -0.92 11.25
C ARG A 44 -4.86 -1.71 12.22
N GLY A 45 -4.65 -3.02 12.27
CA GLY A 45 -5.38 -3.95 13.13
C GLY A 45 -6.75 -4.39 12.59
N LYS A 46 -7.23 -3.80 11.48
CA LYS A 46 -8.50 -4.18 10.82
C LYS A 46 -8.27 -4.79 9.45
N ILE A 47 -7.50 -4.07 8.64
CA ILE A 47 -7.21 -4.39 7.23
C ILE A 47 -5.71 -4.59 7.04
N LEU A 48 -4.90 -3.79 7.75
CA LEU A 48 -3.45 -3.81 7.67
C LEU A 48 -2.83 -4.37 8.95
N SER A 49 -1.79 -5.19 8.78
CA SER A 49 -0.81 -5.45 9.83
C SER A 49 0.43 -4.59 9.58
N SER A 50 1.24 -4.46 10.62
CA SER A 50 2.39 -3.56 10.61
C SER A 50 3.59 -4.22 11.27
N GLU A 51 4.74 -4.17 10.62
CA GLU A 51 6.01 -4.69 11.12
C GLU A 51 7.03 -3.55 11.21
N ARG A 52 7.80 -3.49 12.31
CA ARG A 52 8.88 -2.51 12.46
C ARG A 52 10.20 -3.14 12.04
N LYS A 53 10.90 -2.51 11.08
CA LYS A 53 12.26 -2.88 10.69
C LYS A 53 13.18 -1.67 10.88
N GLY A 54 13.94 -1.69 11.99
CA GLY A 54 14.79 -0.58 12.41
C GLY A 54 13.97 0.67 12.74
N LEU A 55 14.18 1.75 11.99
CA LEU A 55 13.47 3.02 12.12
C LEU A 55 12.21 3.11 11.25
N LYS A 56 12.01 2.16 10.33
CA LYS A 56 10.91 2.20 9.36
C LYS A 56 9.78 1.28 9.80
N MET A 57 8.55 1.79 9.73
CA MET A 57 7.33 1.01 9.89
C MET A 57 6.85 0.55 8.51
N TYR A 58 6.61 -0.73 8.39
CA TYR A 58 6.14 -1.38 7.17
C TYR A 58 4.73 -1.93 7.38
N TYR A 59 3.89 -1.86 6.35
CA TYR A 59 2.49 -2.24 6.40
C TYR A 59 2.19 -3.27 5.31
N HIS A 60 1.32 -4.22 5.63
CA HIS A 60 0.85 -5.25 4.69
C HIS A 60 -0.62 -5.57 4.92
N ILE A 61 -1.34 -5.90 3.84
CA ILE A 61 -2.76 -6.28 3.92
C ILE A 61 -2.85 -7.70 4.50
N VAL A 62 -3.66 -7.85 5.54
CA VAL A 62 -3.93 -9.16 6.18
C VAL A 62 -5.37 -9.61 6.00
N ASN A 63 -6.25 -8.70 5.56
CA ASN A 63 -7.66 -8.99 5.38
C ASN A 63 -7.96 -9.41 3.94
N SER A 64 -8.24 -10.70 3.75
CA SER A 64 -8.55 -11.28 2.43
C SER A 64 -9.80 -10.68 1.78
N LYS A 65 -10.82 -10.32 2.58
CA LYS A 65 -12.03 -9.66 2.06
C LYS A 65 -11.72 -8.26 1.53
N ALA A 66 -10.89 -7.51 2.25
CA ALA A 66 -10.46 -6.19 1.77
C ALA A 66 -9.67 -6.29 0.46
N CYS A 67 -8.81 -7.31 0.32
CA CYS A 67 -8.10 -7.58 -0.93
C CYS A 67 -9.08 -7.88 -2.08
N GLN A 68 -10.09 -8.73 -1.86
CA GLN A 68 -11.12 -9.01 -2.86
C GLN A 68 -11.91 -7.78 -3.27
N ILE A 69 -12.31 -6.93 -2.31
CA ILE A 69 -13.05 -5.69 -2.61
C ILE A 69 -12.20 -4.74 -3.45
N VAL A 70 -10.94 -4.51 -3.07
CA VAL A 70 -10.02 -3.67 -3.85
C VAL A 70 -9.84 -4.24 -5.25
N SER A 71 -9.67 -5.57 -5.38
CA SER A 71 -9.54 -6.22 -6.68
C SER A 71 -10.76 -6.03 -7.58
N VAL A 72 -11.96 -5.91 -7.02
CA VAL A 72 -13.19 -5.63 -7.79
C VAL A 72 -13.29 -4.14 -8.15
N LEU A 73 -12.85 -3.24 -7.27
CA LEU A 73 -12.90 -1.78 -7.49
C LEU A 73 -11.78 -1.25 -8.39
N SER A 74 -10.71 -2.02 -8.59
CA SER A 74 -9.60 -1.71 -9.49
C SER A 74 -9.78 -2.25 -10.92
N LEU A 75 -10.97 -2.80 -11.25
CA LEU A 75 -11.42 -3.13 -12.61
C LEU A 75 -11.87 -1.87 -13.36
#